data_AF-T1G559-F1
#
_entry.id   AF-T1G559-F1
#
_cell.length_a   1.000
_cell.length_b   1.000
_cell.length_c   1.000
_cell.angle_alpha   90.00
_cell.angle_beta   90.00
_cell.angle_gamma   90.00
#
_symmetry.space_group_name_H-M   'P 1'
#
loop_
_entity.id
_entity.type
_entity.pdbx_description
1 polymer ?
#
loop_
_entity_poly.entity_id
_entity_poly.type
_entity_poly.pdbx_seq_one_letter_code
_entity_poly.pdbx_strand_id
1 'polypeptide(L)'
;MFFTYLLVCFLITLCLLSTISAWDSDDLSLFDIVEDVNRNFYEFLEVDQSASQTEIRRAYRKVSLQLHPDKNKDPDAENQFRKLVAAYEVLKDEKMRLKYNDILVNGLPDWRQPVYYYRRVRKMGLVELSILMSIILTVGHFLVIWSMYLERKFELV
;
A
#
# COMPACT_ATOMS: atom_id res chain seq x y z
N MET A 1 -11.17 21.01 -33.55
CA MET A 1 -11.27 21.75 -32.27
C MET A 1 -11.57 20.84 -31.08
N PHE A 2 -12.61 20.01 -31.10
CA PHE A 2 -12.94 19.18 -29.92
C PHE A 2 -11.80 18.22 -29.50
N PHE A 3 -11.14 17.60 -30.47
CA PHE A 3 -10.02 16.69 -30.24
C PHE A 3 -8.79 17.36 -29.59
N THR A 4 -8.51 18.62 -29.93
CA THR A 4 -7.38 19.36 -29.36
C THR A 4 -7.64 19.75 -27.90
N TYR A 5 -8.87 20.08 -27.53
CA TYR A 5 -9.23 20.32 -26.13
C TYR A 5 -9.17 19.05 -25.29
N LEU A 6 -9.63 17.92 -25.84
CA LEU A 6 -9.55 16.63 -25.17
C LEU A 6 -8.11 16.18 -24.92
N LEU A 7 -7.22 16.39 -25.91
CA LEU A 7 -5.80 16.10 -25.79
C LEU A 7 -5.11 16.98 -24.74
N VAL A 8 -5.44 18.28 -24.68
CA VAL A 8 -4.91 19.19 -23.66
C VAL A 8 -5.40 18.81 -22.26
N CYS A 9 -6.69 18.52 -22.08
CA CYS A 9 -7.21 18.03 -20.80
C CYS A 9 -6.55 16.70 -20.38
N PHE A 10 -6.35 15.77 -21.31
CA PHE A 10 -5.68 14.50 -21.05
C PHE A 10 -4.23 14.71 -20.58
N LEU A 11 -3.48 15.59 -21.25
CA LEU A 11 -2.11 15.94 -20.85
C LEU A 11 -2.05 16.61 -19.47
N ILE A 12 -3.00 17.49 -19.16
CA ILE A 12 -3.11 18.12 -17.83
C ILE A 12 -3.40 17.07 -16.76
N THR A 13 -4.33 16.14 -17.03
CA THR A 13 -4.61 15.04 -16.09
C THR A 13 -3.38 14.13 -15.91
N LEU A 14 -2.65 13.81 -16.98
CA LEU A 14 -1.43 13.00 -16.91
C LEU A 14 -0.34 13.67 -16.08
N CYS A 15 -0.20 14.99 -16.22
CA CYS A 15 0.72 15.80 -15.43
C CYS A 15 0.31 15.81 -13.94
N LEU A 16 -0.99 15.92 -13.64
CA LEU A 16 -1.53 15.84 -12.28
C LEU A 16 -1.41 14.43 -11.67
N LEU A 17 -1.46 13.37 -12.48
CA LEU A 17 -1.25 12.00 -12.00
C LEU A 17 0.21 11.77 -11.55
N SER A 18 1.18 12.47 -12.16
CA SER A 18 2.59 12.32 -11.80
C SER A 18 2.97 12.86 -10.42
N THR A 19 2.09 13.66 -9.79
CA THR A 19 2.29 14.16 -8.43
C THR A 19 1.66 13.26 -7.36
N ILE A 20 0.95 12.21 -7.77
CA ILE A 20 0.36 11.25 -6.83
C ILE A 20 1.45 10.30 -6.37
N SER A 21 1.82 10.40 -5.09
CA SER A 21 2.67 9.42 -4.42
C SER A 21 1.90 8.11 -4.29
N ALA A 22 2.10 7.21 -5.25
CA ALA A 22 1.62 5.84 -5.13
C ALA A 22 2.46 5.07 -4.11
N TRP A 23 1.87 4.07 -3.48
CA TRP A 23 2.63 3.12 -2.67
C TRP A 23 3.61 2.35 -3.53
N ASP A 24 4.84 2.26 -3.06
CA ASP A 24 5.90 1.48 -3.68
C ASP A 24 5.87 0.03 -3.18
N SER A 25 6.59 -0.85 -3.87
CA SER A 25 6.82 -2.24 -3.47
C SER A 25 7.29 -2.40 -2.01
N ASP A 26 8.19 -1.52 -1.56
CA ASP A 26 8.64 -1.45 -0.17
C ASP A 26 7.49 -1.21 0.82
N ASP A 27 6.54 -0.32 0.49
CA ASP A 27 5.40 -0.02 1.36
C ASP A 27 4.49 -1.24 1.52
N LEU A 28 4.22 -1.92 0.40
CA LEU A 28 3.39 -3.11 0.39
C LEU A 28 4.02 -4.24 1.22
N SER A 29 5.32 -4.46 1.05
CA SER A 29 6.06 -5.45 1.85
C SER A 29 6.05 -5.12 3.35
N LEU A 30 6.16 -3.83 3.71
CA LEU A 30 6.07 -3.40 5.10
C LEU A 30 4.69 -3.69 5.68
N PHE A 31 3.61 -3.38 4.95
CA PHE A 31 2.25 -3.64 5.42
C PHE A 31 2.02 -5.12 5.68
N ASP A 32 2.52 -5.98 4.79
CA ASP A 32 2.42 -7.44 4.96
C ASP A 32 3.20 -7.93 6.20
N ILE A 33 4.40 -7.39 6.46
CA ILE A 33 5.18 -7.73 7.66
C ILE A 33 4.47 -7.27 8.93
N VAL A 34 3.94 -6.05 8.95
CA VAL A 34 3.22 -5.52 10.12
C VAL A 34 1.97 -6.36 10.41
N GLU A 35 1.24 -6.77 9.38
CA GLU A 35 0.06 -7.62 9.51
C GLU A 35 0.41 -9.03 10.03
N ASP A 36 1.49 -9.66 9.53
CA ASP A 36 1.93 -10.97 10.00
C ASP A 36 2.46 -10.95 11.44
N VAL A 37 3.28 -9.96 11.80
CA VAL A 37 3.85 -9.86 13.15
C VAL A 37 2.77 -9.47 14.17
N ASN A 38 1.84 -8.58 13.79
CA ASN A 38 0.71 -8.09 14.60
C ASN A 38 1.10 -7.68 16.05
N ARG A 39 2.32 -7.17 16.21
CA ARG A 39 2.88 -6.70 17.47
C ARG A 39 3.85 -5.55 17.18
N ASN A 40 4.05 -4.69 18.17
CA ASN A 40 4.99 -3.60 18.03
C ASN A 40 6.43 -4.15 17.94
N PHE A 41 7.15 -3.80 16.87
CA PHE A 41 8.52 -4.27 16.62
C PHE A 41 9.49 -3.83 17.70
N TYR A 42 9.30 -2.63 18.28
CA TYR A 42 10.15 -2.12 19.36
C TYR A 42 9.97 -2.93 20.64
N GLU A 43 8.72 -3.21 21.03
CA GLU A 43 8.40 -4.06 22.17
C GLU A 43 8.91 -5.49 21.95
N PHE A 44 8.81 -5.99 20.72
CA PHE A 44 9.28 -7.34 20.40
C PHE A 44 10.80 -7.49 20.50
N LEU A 45 11.55 -6.43 20.22
CA LEU A 45 13.00 -6.38 20.44
C LEU A 45 13.39 -5.93 21.86
N GLU A 46 12.44 -5.64 22.75
CA GLU A 46 12.68 -5.08 24.09
C GLU A 46 13.48 -3.76 24.07
N VAL A 47 13.21 -2.89 23.09
CA VAL A 47 13.88 -1.58 22.94
C VAL A 47 12.87 -0.44 22.86
N ASP A 48 13.33 0.76 23.22
CA ASP A 48 12.52 1.96 23.09
C ASP A 48 12.43 2.43 21.62
N GLN A 49 11.35 3.14 21.27
CA GLN A 49 11.18 3.68 19.92
C GLN A 49 12.27 4.71 19.55
N SER A 50 12.87 5.38 20.54
CA SER A 50 14.00 6.30 20.37
C SER A 50 15.37 5.60 20.25
N ALA A 51 15.42 4.27 20.36
CA ALA A 51 16.67 3.52 20.35
C ALA A 51 17.49 3.73 19.06
N SER A 52 18.82 3.79 19.22
CA SER A 52 19.74 3.91 18.09
C SER A 52 19.83 2.61 17.30
N GLN A 53 20.29 2.68 16.05
CA GLN A 53 20.53 1.48 15.22
C GLN A 53 21.50 0.48 15.89
N THR A 54 22.45 0.97 16.69
CA THR A 54 23.39 0.11 17.41
C THR A 54 22.72 -0.68 18.53
N GLU A 55 21.77 -0.06 19.24
CA GLU A 55 20.99 -0.69 20.30
C GLU A 55 20.03 -1.74 19.75
N ILE A 56 19.32 -1.41 18.66
CA ILE A 56 18.44 -2.34 17.94
C ILE A 56 19.23 -3.59 17.52
N ARG A 57 20.44 -3.41 16.96
CA ARG A 57 21.30 -4.54 16.56
C ARG A 57 21.78 -5.38 17.75
N ARG A 58 22.06 -4.77 18.90
CA ARG A 58 22.45 -5.49 20.12
C ARG A 58 21.27 -6.27 20.69
N ALA A 59 20.10 -5.66 20.76
CA ALA A 59 18.89 -6.26 21.27
C ALA A 59 18.44 -7.45 20.41
N TYR A 60 18.46 -7.30 19.09
CA TYR A 60 18.18 -8.40 18.16
C TYR A 60 19.07 -9.63 18.45
N ARG A 61 20.37 -9.44 18.67
CA ARG A 61 21.28 -10.57 19.00
C ARG A 61 20.90 -11.25 20.31
N LYS A 62 20.49 -10.49 21.33
CA LYS A 62 20.07 -11.01 22.63
C LYS A 62 18.79 -11.85 22.48
N VAL A 63 17.77 -11.30 21.84
CA VAL A 63 16.47 -11.97 21.66
C VAL A 63 16.56 -13.16 20.71
N SER A 64 17.36 -13.05 19.63
CA SER A 64 17.60 -14.14 18.67
C SER A 64 18.20 -15.38 19.33
N LEU A 65 19.11 -15.21 20.29
CA LEU A 65 19.69 -16.33 21.04
C LEU A 65 18.68 -17.03 21.97
N GLN A 66 17.67 -16.30 22.45
CA GLN A 66 16.61 -16.81 23.33
C GLN A 66 15.54 -17.54 22.52
N LEU A 67 15.15 -17.00 21.37
CA LEU A 67 14.12 -17.54 20.49
C LEU A 67 14.64 -18.52 19.43
N HIS A 68 15.94 -18.86 19.44
CA HIS A 68 16.51 -19.76 18.43
C HIS A 68 15.82 -21.14 18.45
N PRO A 69 15.37 -21.68 17.30
CA PRO A 69 14.62 -22.94 17.24
C PRO A 69 15.41 -24.14 17.79
N ASP A 70 16.74 -24.17 17.66
CA ASP A 70 17.56 -25.23 18.28
C ASP A 70 17.50 -25.26 19.82
N LYS A 71 17.31 -24.11 20.46
CA LYS A 71 17.32 -23.98 21.93
C LYS A 71 15.91 -23.96 22.50
N ASN A 72 14.96 -23.37 21.78
CA ASN A 72 13.57 -23.30 22.17
C ASN A 72 12.76 -24.40 21.47
N LYS A 73 12.28 -25.38 22.24
CA LYS A 73 11.50 -26.52 21.74
C LYS A 73 10.02 -26.23 21.54
N ASP A 74 9.61 -24.97 21.67
CA ASP A 74 8.24 -24.56 21.41
C ASP A 74 7.90 -24.81 19.93
N PRO A 75 6.77 -25.45 19.59
CA PRO A 75 6.33 -25.61 18.20
C PRO A 75 6.23 -24.27 17.44
N ASP A 76 6.03 -23.14 18.13
CA ASP A 76 5.97 -21.81 17.52
C ASP A 76 7.31 -21.09 17.46
N ALA A 77 8.41 -21.68 17.97
CA ALA A 77 9.72 -21.03 18.02
C ALA A 77 10.20 -20.57 16.63
N GLU A 78 10.01 -21.39 15.59
CA GLU A 78 10.41 -21.03 14.24
C GLU A 78 9.58 -19.87 13.66
N ASN A 79 8.27 -19.86 13.93
CA ASN A 79 7.39 -18.77 13.51
C ASN A 79 7.75 -17.46 14.23
N GLN A 80 8.00 -17.52 15.53
CA GLN A 80 8.42 -16.35 16.33
C GLN A 80 9.79 -15.84 15.88
N PHE A 81 10.73 -16.74 15.60
CA PHE A 81 12.04 -16.37 15.09
C PHE A 81 11.95 -15.69 13.72
N ARG A 82 11.13 -16.22 12.81
CA ARG A 82 10.88 -15.59 11.50
C ARG A 82 10.33 -14.18 11.64
N LYS A 83 9.34 -13.99 12.52
CA LYS A 83 8.77 -12.68 12.85
C LYS A 83 9.84 -11.74 13.42
N LEU A 84 10.76 -12.25 14.24
CA LEU A 84 11.84 -11.45 14.84
C LEU A 84 12.80 -10.95 13.77
N VAL A 85 13.19 -11.82 12.84
CA VAL A 85 14.05 -11.46 11.71
C VAL A 85 13.38 -10.39 10.85
N ALA A 86 12.11 -10.58 10.48
CA ALA A 86 11.36 -9.62 9.67
C ALA A 86 11.23 -8.25 10.36
N ALA A 87 10.90 -8.22 11.65
CA ALA A 87 10.83 -6.99 12.43
C ALA A 87 12.19 -6.26 12.49
N TYR A 88 13.29 -7.01 12.69
CA TYR A 88 14.62 -6.43 12.69
C TYR A 88 15.03 -5.87 11.31
N GLU A 89 14.68 -6.54 10.21
CA GLU A 89 14.96 -6.06 8.86
C GLU A 89 14.30 -4.71 8.58
N VAL A 90 13.05 -4.54 9.00
CA VAL A 90 12.34 -3.26 8.91
C VAL A 90 13.01 -2.18 9.75
N LEU A 91 13.36 -2.49 11.01
CA LEU A 91 13.96 -1.49 11.91
C LEU A 91 15.40 -1.11 11.54
N LYS A 92 16.13 -2.02 10.90
CA LYS A 92 17.52 -1.83 10.47
C LYS A 92 17.64 -0.79 9.36
N ASP A 93 16.70 -0.76 8.41
CA ASP A 93 16.67 0.25 7.36
C ASP A 93 15.97 1.52 7.88
N GLU A 94 16.66 2.66 7.80
CA GLU A 94 16.13 3.94 8.25
C GLU A 94 14.87 4.35 7.48
N LYS A 95 14.80 4.09 6.17
CA LYS A 95 13.62 4.43 5.37
C LYS A 95 12.41 3.61 5.78
N MET A 96 12.60 2.31 5.97
CA MET A 96 11.54 1.39 6.39
C MET A 96 11.10 1.66 7.82
N ARG A 97 12.03 1.99 8.71
CA ARG A 97 11.74 2.43 10.07
C ARG A 97 10.88 3.69 10.10
N LEU A 98 11.16 4.69 9.25
CA LEU A 98 10.35 5.90 9.16
C LEU A 98 8.92 5.60 8.72
N LYS A 99 8.75 4.75 7.71
CA LYS A 99 7.42 4.29 7.26
C LYS A 99 6.68 3.50 8.36
N TYR A 100 7.38 2.63 9.08
CA TYR A 100 6.82 1.90 10.21
C TYR A 100 6.39 2.84 11.36
N ASN A 101 7.17 3.88 11.65
CA ASN A 101 6.79 4.90 12.62
C ASN A 101 5.54 5.67 12.19
N ASP A 102 5.38 5.96 10.89
CA ASP A 102 4.17 6.58 10.35
C ASP A 102 2.95 5.68 10.58
N ILE A 103 3.08 4.37 10.34
CA ILE A 103 2.04 3.36 10.62
C ILE A 103 1.66 3.33 12.11
N LEU A 104 2.62 3.47 13.03
CA LEU A 104 2.33 3.48 14.46
C LEU A 104 1.47 4.69 14.88
N VAL A 105 1.60 5.82 14.19
CA VAL A 105 0.84 7.05 14.48
C VAL A 105 -0.50 7.07 13.73
N ASN A 106 -0.48 6.74 12.43
CA ASN A 106 -1.63 6.87 11.54
C ASN A 106 -2.46 5.59 11.42
N GLY A 107 -1.91 4.45 11.84
CA GLY A 107 -2.47 3.12 11.63
C GLY A 107 -2.13 2.51 10.27
N LEU A 108 -2.45 1.22 10.10
CA LEU A 108 -2.33 0.53 8.81
C LEU A 108 -3.40 1.06 7.83
N PRO A 109 -3.09 1.28 6.54
CA PRO A 109 -4.11 1.60 5.56
C PRO A 109 -5.08 0.44 5.32
N ASP A 110 -6.39 0.68 5.42
CA ASP A 110 -7.49 -0.30 5.28
C ASP A 110 -7.72 -0.82 3.82
N TRP A 111 -6.74 -0.78 2.92
CA TRP A 111 -6.96 -0.93 1.47
C TRP A 111 -7.49 -2.30 1.01
N ARG A 112 -7.20 -3.40 1.73
CA ARG A 112 -7.65 -4.76 1.38
C ARG A 112 -9.12 -5.02 1.69
N GLN A 113 -9.74 -4.24 2.58
CA GLN A 113 -11.10 -4.52 3.00
C GLN A 113 -12.11 -4.00 1.97
N PRO A 114 -13.08 -4.81 1.50
CA PRO A 114 -14.16 -4.31 0.63
C PRO A 114 -14.92 -3.13 1.25
N VAL A 115 -15.00 -3.10 2.58
CA VAL A 115 -15.61 -2.03 3.37
C VAL A 115 -14.90 -0.69 3.18
N TYR A 116 -13.61 -0.67 2.82
CA TYR A 116 -12.84 0.55 2.53
C TYR A 116 -13.47 1.38 1.42
N TYR A 117 -13.76 0.75 0.28
CA TYR A 117 -14.39 1.40 -0.86
C TYR A 117 -15.76 1.95 -0.46
N TYR A 118 -16.54 1.17 0.27
CA TYR A 118 -17.87 1.58 0.72
C TYR A 118 -17.82 2.78 1.70
N ARG A 119 -16.87 2.77 2.66
CA ARG A 119 -16.69 3.86 3.64
C ARG A 119 -16.21 5.16 2.96
N ARG A 120 -15.33 5.04 1.95
CA ARG A 120 -14.84 6.18 1.19
C ARG A 120 -15.93 6.76 0.29
N VAL A 121 -16.65 5.94 -0.47
CA VAL A 121 -17.77 6.39 -1.33
C VAL A 121 -18.87 7.08 -0.51
N ARG A 122 -19.16 6.61 0.70
CA ARG A 122 -20.14 7.27 1.59
C ARG A 122 -19.74 8.70 2.00
N LYS A 123 -18.44 8.98 2.09
CA LYS A 123 -17.92 10.31 2.46
C LYS A 123 -17.77 11.23 1.25
N MET A 124 -17.99 10.73 0.03
CA MET A 124 -17.86 11.54 -1.17
C MET A 124 -18.96 12.61 -1.24
N GLY A 125 -18.55 13.84 -1.51
CA GLY A 125 -19.48 14.93 -1.76
C GLY A 125 -20.18 14.77 -3.12
N LEU A 126 -21.26 15.51 -3.33
CA LEU A 126 -22.02 15.51 -4.60
C LEU A 126 -21.12 15.78 -5.83
N VAL A 127 -20.08 16.61 -5.68
CA VAL A 127 -19.14 16.95 -6.75
C VAL A 127 -18.29 15.74 -7.18
N GLU A 128 -17.73 14.99 -6.21
CA GLU A 128 -16.90 13.82 -6.50
C GLU A 128 -17.72 12.73 -7.19
N LEU A 129 -18.97 12.53 -6.73
CA LEU A 129 -19.90 11.60 -7.34
C LEU A 129 -20.30 12.05 -8.76
N SER A 130 -20.48 13.36 -8.99
CA SER A 130 -20.75 13.91 -10.32
C SER A 130 -19.57 13.71 -11.28
N ILE A 131 -18.32 13.88 -10.81
CA ILE A 131 -17.12 13.64 -11.63
C ILE A 131 -17.03 12.16 -12.00
N LEU A 132 -17.22 11.27 -11.03
CA LEU A 132 -17.18 9.83 -11.25
C LEU A 132 -18.26 9.37 -12.24
N MET A 133 -19.49 9.89 -12.12
CA MET A 133 -20.57 9.62 -13.07
C MET A 133 -20.26 10.14 -14.47
N SER A 134 -19.69 11.34 -14.59
CA SER A 134 -19.28 11.92 -15.87
C SER A 134 -18.23 11.06 -16.58
N ILE A 135 -17.23 10.53 -15.84
CA ILE A 135 -16.21 9.64 -16.39
C ILE A 135 -16.84 8.35 -16.92
N ILE A 136 -17.73 7.72 -16.14
CA ILE A 136 -18.40 6.47 -16.53
C ILE A 136 -19.25 6.68 -17.79
N LEU A 137 -20.03 7.76 -17.84
CA LEU A 137 -20.85 8.12 -19.01
C LEU A 137 -19.99 8.38 -20.24
N THR A 138 -18.87 9.08 -20.08
CA THR A 138 -17.97 9.42 -21.19
C THR A 138 -17.29 8.18 -21.77
N VAL A 139 -16.78 7.29 -20.91
CA VAL A 139 -16.18 6.02 -21.35
C VAL A 139 -17.21 5.13 -22.02
N GLY A 140 -18.43 5.04 -21.45
CA GLY A 140 -19.53 4.30 -22.06
C GLY A 140 -19.89 4.83 -23.45
N HIS A 141 -19.97 6.16 -23.62
CA HIS A 141 -20.26 6.78 -24.90
C HIS A 141 -19.16 6.50 -25.95
N PHE A 142 -17.89 6.55 -25.54
CA PHE A 142 -16.76 6.21 -26.41
C PHE A 142 -16.83 4.75 -26.89
N LEU A 143 -17.14 3.81 -25.99
CA LEU A 143 -17.28 2.38 -26.34
C LEU A 143 -18.41 2.15 -27.36
N VAL A 144 -19.55 2.83 -27.21
CA VAL A 144 -20.68 2.72 -28.16
C VAL A 144 -20.29 3.26 -29.54
N ILE A 145 -19.63 4.40 -29.61
CA ILE A 145 -19.15 4.97 -30.88
C ILE A 145 -18.15 4.02 -31.55
N TRP A 146 -17.25 3.42 -30.77
CA TRP A 146 -16.28 2.48 -31.29
C TRP A 146 -16.94 1.18 -31.78
N SER A 147 -17.98 0.70 -31.09
CA SER A 147 -18.80 -0.43 -31.55
C SER A 147 -19.44 -0.15 -32.92
N MET A 148 -20.07 1.02 -33.09
CA MET A 148 -20.66 1.41 -34.37
C MET A 148 -19.61 1.56 -35.49
N TYR A 149 -18.41 2.03 -35.16
CA TYR A 149 -17.31 2.09 -36.12
C TYR A 149 -16.85 0.69 -36.58
N LEU A 150 -16.72 -0.25 -35.63
CA LEU A 150 -16.35 -1.63 -35.95
C LEU A 150 -17.40 -2.31 -36.83
N GLU A 151 -18.67 -2.17 -36.51
CA GLU A 151 -19.79 -2.74 -37.27
C GLU A 151 -19.74 -2.29 -38.74
N ARG A 152 -19.66 -0.97 -38.98
CA ARG A 152 -19.53 -0.43 -40.35
C ARG A 152 -18.28 -0.90 -41.09
N LYS A 153 -17.18 -1.18 -40.39
CA LYS A 153 -15.94 -1.63 -41.01
C LYS A 153 -16.03 -3.10 -41.45
N PHE A 154 -16.75 -3.94 -40.72
CA PHE A 154 -16.91 -5.37 -41.04
C PHE A 154 -18.08 -5.66 -41.97
N GLU A 155 -19.11 -4.80 -42.02
CA GLU A 155 -20.22 -4.91 -42.99
C GLU A 155 -19.83 -4.51 -44.42
N LEU A 156 -18.71 -3.80 -44.60
CA LEU A 156 -18.22 -3.33 -45.91
C LEU A 156 -17.21 -4.29 -46.56
N VAL A 157 -17.15 -5.55 -46.11
CA VAL A 157 -16.40 -6.67 -46.72
C VAL A 157 -17.39 -7.73 -47.17
#